data_AF-A0A1V8U1F1-F1
#
_entry.id   AF-A0A1V8U1F1-F1
#
_cell.length_a   1.000
_cell.length_b   1.000
_cell.length_c   1.000
_cell.angle_alpha   90.00
_cell.angle_beta   90.00
_cell.angle_gamma   90.00
#
_symmetry.space_group_name_H-M   'P 1'
#
loop_
_entity.id
_entity.type
_entity.pdbx_description
1 polymer ?
#
loop_
_entity_poly.entity_id
_entity_poly.type
_entity_poly.pdbx_seq_one_letter_code
_entity_poly.pdbx_strand_id
1 'polypeptide(L)'
;MSWLWPFSPARRDPSSPQTAAADPALRAHFLQFLDYVEPPRFFKPSEVAQMLTPAELANLGFEDWREALLGVRVIGWEYREFGDCEVLVYDRSGAKGQGKEGEEASEGKWVVLDEGVGWMEVQGGVRFRRTRTALDGDDWD
;
A
#
# COMPACT_ATOMS: atom_id res chain seq x y z
N MET A 1 45.50 -12.36 -5.57
CA MET A 1 44.32 -11.94 -4.77
C MET A 1 43.18 -11.64 -5.74
N SER A 2 42.19 -12.52 -5.83
CA SER A 2 41.02 -12.35 -6.70
C SER A 2 39.89 -11.70 -5.91
N TRP A 3 39.69 -10.40 -6.05
CA TRP A 3 38.50 -9.71 -5.57
C TRP A 3 37.53 -9.53 -6.74
N LEU A 4 36.72 -10.55 -6.98
CA LEU A 4 35.56 -10.47 -7.87
C LEU A 4 34.34 -10.08 -7.03
N TRP A 5 33.90 -8.83 -7.19
CA TRP A 5 32.62 -8.33 -6.66
C TRP A 5 31.46 -9.00 -7.41
N PRO A 6 30.40 -9.48 -6.74
CA PRO A 6 29.24 -10.04 -7.41
C PRO A 6 28.24 -8.91 -7.71
N PHE A 7 28.47 -8.15 -8.78
CA PHE A 7 27.34 -7.57 -9.52
C PHE A 7 26.73 -8.68 -10.38
N SER A 8 26.18 -9.71 -9.73
CA SER A 8 25.14 -10.47 -10.40
C SER A 8 23.97 -9.51 -10.55
N PRO A 9 23.34 -9.38 -11.75
CA PRO A 9 22.01 -8.80 -11.78
C PRO A 9 21.20 -9.64 -10.82
N ALA A 10 20.79 -9.06 -9.69
CA ALA A 10 19.98 -9.76 -8.72
C ALA A 10 18.85 -10.39 -9.54
N ARG A 11 18.79 -11.74 -9.58
CA ARG A 11 17.59 -12.41 -10.04
C ARG A 11 16.51 -11.73 -9.23
N ARG A 12 15.62 -10.98 -9.89
CA ARG A 12 14.43 -10.45 -9.22
C ARG A 12 13.79 -11.68 -8.62
N ASP A 13 13.89 -11.79 -7.31
CA ASP A 13 13.24 -12.87 -6.61
C ASP A 13 11.75 -12.64 -6.88
N PRO A 14 11.07 -13.53 -7.63
CA PRO A 14 9.66 -13.32 -7.96
C PRO A 14 8.82 -13.20 -6.68
N SER A 15 9.31 -13.79 -5.59
CA SER A 15 8.71 -13.75 -4.25
C SER A 15 9.07 -12.49 -3.44
N SER A 16 9.90 -11.58 -3.96
CA SER A 16 10.17 -10.30 -3.32
C SER A 16 8.97 -9.36 -3.49
N PRO A 17 8.50 -8.72 -2.41
CA PRO A 17 7.37 -7.79 -2.49
C PRO A 17 7.66 -6.58 -3.39
N GLN A 18 8.92 -6.19 -3.55
CA GLN A 18 9.32 -5.15 -4.49
C GLN A 18 9.19 -5.60 -5.95
N THR A 19 9.49 -6.87 -6.26
CA THR A 19 9.28 -7.43 -7.60
C THR A 19 7.80 -7.46 -7.94
N ALA A 20 6.96 -7.92 -7.01
CA ALA A 20 5.51 -7.91 -7.18
C ALA A 20 4.94 -6.50 -7.34
N ALA A 21 5.44 -5.54 -6.55
CA ALA A 21 5.05 -4.14 -6.69
C ALA A 21 5.45 -3.54 -8.04
N ALA A 22 6.50 -4.03 -8.69
CA ALA A 22 6.94 -3.58 -10.00
C ALA A 22 6.09 -4.17 -11.16
N ASP A 23 5.21 -5.13 -10.88
CA ASP A 23 4.39 -5.76 -11.90
C ASP A 23 3.27 -4.83 -12.42
N PRO A 24 3.11 -4.72 -13.74
CA PRO A 24 2.13 -3.81 -14.33
C PRO A 24 0.67 -4.21 -14.07
N ALA A 25 0.36 -5.51 -13.95
CA ALA A 25 -1.02 -5.95 -13.69
C ALA A 25 -1.43 -5.61 -12.26
N LEU A 26 -0.56 -5.88 -11.29
CA LEU A 26 -0.82 -5.52 -9.89
C LEU A 26 -0.97 -4.01 -9.71
N ARG A 27 -0.11 -3.21 -10.37
CA ARG A 27 -0.23 -1.74 -10.38
C ARG A 27 -1.52 -1.26 -11.02
N ALA A 28 -1.90 -1.82 -12.17
CA ALA A 28 -3.12 -1.44 -12.85
C ALA A 28 -4.36 -1.67 -11.98
N HIS A 29 -4.43 -2.83 -11.31
CA HIS A 29 -5.52 -3.09 -10.38
C HIS A 29 -5.51 -2.14 -9.18
N PHE A 30 -4.33 -1.86 -8.59
CA PHE A 30 -4.23 -0.91 -7.49
C PHE A 30 -4.73 0.49 -7.88
N LEU A 31 -4.25 1.00 -9.01
CA LEU A 31 -4.65 2.30 -9.55
C LEU A 31 -6.14 2.36 -9.86
N GLN A 32 -6.70 1.30 -10.42
CA GLN A 32 -8.14 1.20 -10.65
C GLN A 32 -8.91 1.43 -9.34
N PHE A 33 -8.53 0.77 -8.24
CA PHE A 33 -9.16 1.05 -6.94
C PHE A 33 -8.91 2.47 -6.46
N LEU A 34 -7.70 3.01 -6.62
CA LEU A 34 -7.36 4.36 -6.18
C LEU A 34 -8.20 5.41 -6.93
N ASP A 35 -8.47 5.21 -8.21
CA ASP A 35 -9.31 6.10 -9.03
C ASP A 35 -10.79 6.07 -8.62
N TYR A 36 -11.31 4.94 -8.15
CA TYR A 36 -12.71 4.81 -7.73
C TYR A 36 -12.96 5.12 -6.24
N VAL A 37 -11.90 5.37 -5.47
CA VAL A 37 -11.99 5.51 -4.01
C VAL A 37 -11.60 6.92 -3.58
N GLU A 38 -12.58 7.81 -3.70
CA GLU A 38 -12.53 9.14 -3.07
C GLU A 38 -13.00 9.08 -1.61
N PRO A 39 -12.48 9.96 -0.73
CA PRO A 39 -12.97 10.08 0.63
C PRO A 39 -14.51 10.26 0.67
N PRO A 40 -15.24 9.56 1.56
CA PRO A 40 -14.77 8.79 2.73
C PRO A 40 -14.48 7.30 2.47
N ARG A 41 -14.47 6.86 1.21
CA ARG A 41 -14.29 5.43 0.89
C ARG A 41 -12.83 5.01 1.09
N PHE A 42 -12.62 3.72 1.30
CA PHE A 42 -11.31 3.09 1.42
C PHE A 42 -11.38 1.69 0.80
N PHE A 43 -10.22 1.14 0.43
CA PHE A 43 -10.10 -0.25 0.00
C PHE A 43 -8.99 -0.97 0.76
N LYS A 44 -9.04 -2.29 0.79
CA LYS A 44 -8.08 -3.16 1.47
C LYS A 44 -7.08 -3.74 0.47
N PRO A 45 -5.83 -4.00 0.88
CA PRO A 45 -4.86 -4.68 0.02
C PRO A 45 -5.36 -6.03 -0.51
N SER A 46 -6.16 -6.75 0.29
CA SER A 46 -6.76 -8.03 -0.10
C SER A 46 -7.76 -7.90 -1.24
N GLU A 47 -8.45 -6.77 -1.39
CA GLU A 47 -9.40 -6.57 -2.48
C GLU A 47 -8.65 -6.42 -3.81
N VAL A 48 -7.52 -5.71 -3.80
CA VAL A 48 -6.63 -5.60 -4.97
C VAL A 48 -6.02 -6.96 -5.31
N ALA A 49 -5.47 -7.66 -4.33
CA ALA A 49 -4.81 -8.94 -4.57
C ALA A 49 -5.78 -10.02 -5.09
N GLN A 50 -7.04 -10.02 -4.65
CA GLN A 50 -8.07 -10.95 -5.14
C GLN A 50 -8.56 -10.65 -6.56
N MET A 51 -8.26 -9.47 -7.12
CA MET A 51 -8.56 -9.18 -8.53
C MET A 51 -7.58 -9.85 -9.48
N LEU A 52 -6.41 -10.27 -9.00
CA LEU A 52 -5.45 -10.99 -9.83
C LEU A 52 -6.04 -12.31 -10.29
N THR A 53 -5.99 -12.53 -11.60
CA THR A 53 -6.33 -13.81 -12.19
C THR A 53 -5.28 -14.87 -11.85
N PRO A 54 -5.63 -16.17 -11.91
CA PRO A 54 -4.65 -17.24 -11.71
C PRO A 54 -3.44 -17.16 -12.67
N ALA A 55 -3.65 -16.63 -13.89
CA ALA A 55 -2.58 -16.44 -14.86
C ALA A 55 -1.61 -15.32 -14.44
N GLU A 56 -2.13 -14.22 -13.89
CA GLU A 56 -1.30 -13.12 -13.38
C GLU A 56 -0.55 -13.52 -12.11
N LEU A 57 -1.18 -14.28 -11.20
CA LEU A 57 -0.50 -14.87 -10.04
C LEU A 57 0.64 -15.80 -10.46
N ALA A 58 0.40 -16.68 -11.44
CA ALA A 58 1.44 -17.57 -11.96
C ALA A 58 2.58 -16.79 -12.64
N ASN A 59 2.28 -15.70 -13.35
CA ASN A 59 3.30 -14.83 -13.96
C ASN A 59 4.17 -14.13 -12.90
N LEU A 60 3.58 -13.79 -11.76
CA LEU A 60 4.27 -13.25 -10.58
C LEU A 60 5.05 -14.32 -9.81
N GLY A 61 4.84 -15.61 -10.10
CA GLY A 61 5.42 -16.72 -9.36
C GLY A 61 4.73 -16.98 -8.02
N PHE A 62 3.49 -16.52 -7.85
CA PHE A 62 2.67 -16.74 -6.66
C PHE A 62 1.68 -17.88 -6.87
N GLU A 63 1.49 -18.67 -5.82
CA GLU A 63 0.48 -19.72 -5.77
C GLU A 63 -0.84 -19.18 -5.19
N ASP A 64 -0.76 -18.17 -4.31
CA ASP A 64 -1.93 -17.57 -3.65
C ASP A 64 -1.88 -16.03 -3.64
N TRP A 65 -3.05 -15.40 -3.74
CA TRP A 65 -3.19 -13.93 -3.68
C TRP A 65 -2.65 -13.31 -2.38
N ARG A 66 -2.56 -14.09 -1.29
CA ARG A 66 -1.98 -13.62 -0.02
C ARG A 66 -0.52 -13.21 -0.18
N GLU A 67 0.21 -13.80 -1.11
CA GLU A 67 1.61 -13.46 -1.37
C GLU A 67 1.73 -12.09 -2.04
N ALA A 68 0.76 -11.73 -2.90
CA ALA A 68 0.68 -10.42 -3.53
C ALA A 68 0.34 -9.28 -2.55
N LEU A 69 -0.18 -9.57 -1.35
CA LEU A 69 -0.54 -8.56 -0.35
C LEU A 69 0.61 -7.63 0.01
N LEU A 70 1.83 -8.17 0.11
CA LEU A 70 3.01 -7.37 0.43
C LEU A 70 3.38 -6.45 -0.74
N GLY A 71 3.24 -6.92 -1.98
CA GLY A 71 3.42 -6.09 -3.17
C GLY A 71 2.42 -4.94 -3.22
N VAL A 72 1.15 -5.21 -2.91
CA VAL A 72 0.12 -4.15 -2.82
C VAL A 72 0.45 -3.12 -1.73
N ARG A 73 0.99 -3.55 -0.59
CA ARG A 73 1.45 -2.62 0.47
C ARG A 73 2.58 -1.74 -0.02
N VAL A 74 3.58 -2.30 -0.68
CA VAL A 74 4.68 -1.51 -1.25
C VAL A 74 4.13 -0.45 -2.20
N ILE A 75 3.23 -0.81 -3.12
CA ILE A 75 2.60 0.17 -4.04
C ILE A 75 1.89 1.28 -3.25
N GLY A 76 1.04 0.94 -2.27
CA GLY A 76 0.33 1.96 -1.49
C GLY A 76 1.24 2.92 -0.73
N TRP A 77 2.41 2.45 -0.28
CA TRP A 77 3.43 3.32 0.33
C TRP A 77 4.15 4.19 -0.70
N GLU A 78 4.49 3.67 -1.87
CA GLU A 78 5.07 4.49 -2.95
C GLU A 78 4.14 5.66 -3.30
N TYR A 79 2.85 5.39 -3.55
CA TYR A 79 1.88 6.45 -3.87
C TYR A 79 1.64 7.41 -2.72
N ARG A 80 1.86 6.96 -1.49
CA ARG A 80 1.83 7.84 -0.31
C ARG A 80 3.03 8.79 -0.28
N GLU A 81 4.22 8.33 -0.64
CA GLU A 81 5.40 9.20 -0.77
C GLU A 81 5.21 10.28 -1.85
N PHE A 82 4.42 9.99 -2.89
CA PHE A 82 4.03 10.98 -3.89
C PHE A 82 2.85 11.87 -3.47
N GLY A 83 2.19 11.59 -2.34
CA GLY A 83 1.04 12.34 -1.86
C GLY A 83 -0.30 11.98 -2.53
N ASP A 84 -0.36 10.94 -3.37
CA ASP A 84 -1.57 10.52 -4.09
C ASP A 84 -2.43 9.50 -3.31
N CYS A 85 -1.84 8.83 -2.31
CA CYS A 85 -2.52 7.83 -1.50
C CYS A 85 -2.33 8.09 0.00
N GLU A 86 -3.41 8.02 0.77
CA GLU A 86 -3.36 7.97 2.23
C GLU A 86 -3.47 6.53 2.71
N VAL A 87 -2.61 6.18 3.66
CA VAL A 87 -2.59 4.85 4.30
C VAL A 87 -3.24 4.96 5.67
N LEU A 88 -4.28 4.16 5.92
CA LEU A 88 -4.93 4.06 7.21
C LEU A 88 -4.53 2.76 7.91
N VAL A 89 -4.18 2.85 9.18
CA VAL A 89 -3.82 1.71 10.02
C VAL A 89 -4.82 1.56 11.16
N TYR A 90 -5.06 0.33 11.57
CA TYR A 90 -5.91 0.06 12.72
C TYR A 90 -5.12 0.26 14.01
N ASP A 91 -5.43 1.33 14.72
CA ASP A 91 -4.84 1.64 16.02
C ASP A 91 -5.40 0.64 17.05
N ARG A 92 -4.63 -0.43 17.30
CA ARG A 92 -4.99 -1.49 18.28
C ARG A 92 -4.39 -1.24 19.66
N SER A 93 -3.31 -0.50 19.65
CA SER A 93 -2.57 0.10 20.76
C SER A 93 -2.63 1.57 20.42
N GLY A 94 -2.84 2.51 21.34
CA GLY A 94 -2.60 3.94 21.03
C GLY A 94 -1.15 4.14 20.55
N ALA A 95 -0.89 3.94 19.27
CA ALA A 95 0.45 3.78 18.71
C ALA A 95 0.92 5.16 18.28
N LYS A 96 1.19 6.02 19.28
CA LYS A 96 1.89 7.31 19.18
C LYS A 96 1.68 8.09 17.88
N GLY A 97 0.45 8.20 17.38
CA GLY A 97 0.04 9.36 16.61
C GLY A 97 -0.30 10.44 17.62
N GLN A 98 0.37 11.61 17.58
CA GLN A 98 -0.01 12.75 18.41
C GLN A 98 -1.36 13.33 17.94
N GLY A 99 -2.44 12.58 18.16
CA GLY A 99 -3.80 13.09 18.08
C GLY A 99 -4.14 13.83 19.36
N LYS A 100 -4.60 15.08 19.24
CA LYS A 100 -5.05 15.89 20.37
C LYS A 100 -6.17 15.17 21.15
N GLU A 101 -5.99 15.13 22.48
CA GLU A 101 -6.82 14.44 23.47
C GLU A 101 -8.30 14.86 23.45
N GLY A 102 -9.18 13.87 23.62
CA GLY A 102 -10.61 14.07 23.85
C GLY A 102 -11.43 12.78 23.77
N GLU A 103 -11.39 12.01 24.86
CA GLU A 103 -12.51 11.23 25.45
C GLU A 103 -12.91 9.82 24.95
N GLU A 104 -12.97 8.92 25.95
CA GLU A 104 -13.65 7.61 26.12
C GLU A 104 -13.34 6.37 25.24
N ALA A 105 -13.03 5.26 25.91
CA ALA A 105 -12.53 4.01 25.37
C ALA A 105 -13.62 3.08 24.81
N SER A 106 -13.38 2.46 23.64
CA SER A 106 -13.71 1.05 23.25
C SER A 106 -14.08 0.80 21.77
N GLU A 107 -13.31 1.25 20.79
CA GLU A 107 -13.32 0.69 19.42
C GLU A 107 -12.01 1.12 18.75
N GLY A 108 -11.24 0.20 18.16
CA GLY A 108 -9.99 0.60 17.50
C GLY A 108 -10.32 1.54 16.33
N LYS A 109 -9.62 2.66 16.24
CA LYS A 109 -9.87 3.68 15.23
C LYS A 109 -8.94 3.48 14.05
N TRP A 110 -9.46 3.66 12.83
CA TRP A 110 -8.63 3.78 11.65
C TRP A 110 -8.04 5.19 11.62
N VAL A 111 -6.72 5.28 11.79
CA VAL A 111 -5.99 6.55 11.78
C VAL A 111 -5.15 6.64 10.52
N VAL A 112 -5.04 7.84 9.95
CA VAL A 112 -4.12 8.11 8.84
C VAL A 112 -2.70 8.01 9.39
N LEU A 113 -1.85 7.26 8.70
CA LEU A 113 -0.47 7.03 9.11
C LEU A 113 0.38 8.29 8.88
N ASP A 114 1.16 8.69 9.88
CA ASP A 114 2.11 9.82 9.84
C ASP A 114 3.28 9.57 8.88
N GLU A 115 3.78 10.63 8.24
CA GLU A 115 4.90 10.59 7.29
C GLU A 115 6.16 9.91 7.89
N GLY A 116 6.94 9.23 7.06
CA GLY A 116 8.16 8.55 7.48
C GLY A 116 8.00 7.16 8.11
N VAL A 117 6.77 6.67 8.35
CA VAL A 117 6.56 5.27 8.78
C VAL A 117 6.60 4.32 7.59
N GLY A 118 7.49 3.33 7.62
CA GLY A 118 7.65 2.32 6.57
C GLY A 118 6.61 1.20 6.65
N TRP A 119 6.34 0.55 5.50
CA TRP A 119 5.34 -0.53 5.42
C TRP A 119 5.66 -1.77 6.26
N MET A 120 6.94 -2.00 6.57
CA MET A 120 7.40 -3.09 7.44
C MET A 120 7.11 -2.82 8.93
N GLU A 121 6.96 -1.55 9.31
CA GLU A 121 6.72 -1.15 10.71
C GLU A 121 5.23 -1.31 11.10
N VAL A 122 4.34 -1.42 10.10
CA VAL A 122 2.90 -1.54 10.33
C VAL A 122 2.50 -3.01 10.51
N GLN A 123 2.24 -3.36 11.77
CA GLN A 123 1.68 -4.65 12.15
C GLN A 123 0.16 -4.58 12.25
N GLY A 124 -0.55 -5.11 11.24
CA GLY A 124 -2.00 -5.23 11.28
C GLY A 124 -2.70 -5.01 9.95
N GLY A 125 -3.99 -4.71 10.04
CA GLY A 125 -4.82 -4.36 8.90
C GLY A 125 -4.47 -2.97 8.38
N VAL A 126 -4.37 -2.84 7.07
CA VAL A 126 -4.09 -1.59 6.35
C VAL A 126 -5.25 -1.32 5.40
N ARG A 127 -5.59 -0.04 5.22
CA ARG A 127 -6.52 0.44 4.22
C ARG A 127 -5.87 1.58 3.43
N PHE A 128 -6.27 1.71 2.18
CA PHE A 128 -5.81 2.75 1.28
C PHE A 128 -7.01 3.61 0.87
N ARG A 129 -6.76 4.89 0.64
CA ARG A 129 -7.70 5.81 -0.01
C ARG A 129 -6.93 6.83 -0.82
N ARG A 130 -7.57 7.44 -1.81
CA ARG A 130 -6.96 8.55 -2.54
C ARG A 130 -6.80 9.75 -1.61
N THR A 131 -5.64 10.40 -1.67
CA THR A 131 -5.48 11.71 -1.04
C THR A 131 -6.41 12.69 -1.75
N ARG A 132 -7.11 13.53 -0.99
CA ARG A 132 -7.93 14.59 -1.59
C ARG A 132 -7.02 15.62 -2.26
N THR A 133 -6.69 15.41 -3.52
CA THR A 133 -5.93 16.39 -4.30
C THR A 133 -6.81 17.64 -4.43
N ALA A 134 -6.25 18.80 -4.13
CA ALA A 134 -6.93 20.11 -4.15
C ALA A 134 -7.29 20.59 -5.58
N LEU A 135 -7.64 19.69 -6.49
CA LEU A 135 -8.13 20.01 -7.84
C LEU A 135 -9.66 20.16 -7.92
N ASP A 136 -10.35 20.12 -6.78
CA ASP A 136 -11.73 20.62 -6.67
C ASP A 136 -11.77 22.18 -6.69
N GLY A 137 -10.62 22.81 -6.90
CA GLY A 137 -10.45 24.26 -7.05
C GLY A 137 -9.98 24.66 -8.44
N ASP A 138 -10.47 24.00 -9.50
CA ASP A 138 -10.52 24.61 -10.84
C ASP A 138 -11.58 25.72 -10.78
N ASP A 139 -11.18 26.81 -10.14
CA ASP A 139 -11.75 28.15 -10.24
C ASP A 139 -11.61 28.56 -11.72
N TRP A 140 -12.59 28.17 -12.52
CA TRP A 140 -12.86 28.81 -13.80
C TRP A 140 -13.56 30.15 -13.52
N ASP A 141 -12.80 31.18 -13.15
CA ASP A 141 -13.21 32.59 -13.29
C ASP A 141 -12.14 33.40 -14.04
#